data_AF-A0A5D2FS50-F1
#
_entry.id   AF-A0A5D2FS50-F1
#
_cell.length_a   1.000
_cell.length_b   1.000
_cell.length_c   1.000
_cell.angle_alpha   90.00
_cell.angle_beta   90.00
_cell.angle_gamma   90.00
#
_symmetry.space_group_name_H-M   'P 1'
#
loop_
_entity.id
_entity.type
_entity.pdbx_description
1 polymer ?
#
loop_
_entity_poly.entity_id
_entity_poly.type
_entity_poly.pdbx_seq_one_letter_code
_entity_poly.pdbx_strand_id
1 'polypeptide(L)'
;MAISRITTVEVTSEHIGVKGEPNISYIYSRYYRAPELIFGATKYTTAIDIWFAGCVLVELLLGQPLFPGESGVDQLVEIIKEKCVEEDYEI
;
A
#
# COMPACT_ATOMS: atom_id res chain seq x y z
N MET A 1 13.32 5.33 -13.08
CA MET A 1 12.64 6.58 -12.69
C MET A 1 11.14 6.30 -12.76
N ALA A 2 10.53 6.13 -11.59
CA ALA A 2 9.34 5.31 -11.32
C ALA A 2 8.07 5.65 -12.10
N ILE A 3 8.04 6.83 -12.71
CA ILE A 3 6.93 7.36 -13.53
C ILE A 3 6.68 6.52 -14.80
N SER A 4 7.70 5.81 -15.32
CA SER A 4 7.56 5.05 -16.57
C SER A 4 6.80 3.71 -16.46
N ARG A 5 6.36 3.31 -15.25
CA ARG A 5 5.58 2.08 -15.01
C ARG A 5 4.12 2.33 -14.63
N ILE A 6 3.67 3.58 -14.62
CA ILE A 6 2.28 3.95 -14.30
C ILE A 6 1.26 3.39 -15.33
N THR A 7 1.72 2.96 -16.51
CA THR A 7 0.84 2.45 -17.58
C THR A 7 0.62 0.93 -17.64
N THR A 8 1.31 0.09 -16.86
CA THR A 8 0.82 -1.29 -16.68
C THR A 8 -0.22 -1.25 -15.58
N VAL A 9 -1.37 -0.70 -15.96
CA VAL A 9 -2.64 -0.82 -15.29
C VAL A 9 -2.94 -2.32 -15.18
N GLU A 10 -2.37 -2.99 -14.18
CA GLU A 10 -3.07 -4.11 -13.57
C GLU A 10 -4.27 -3.45 -12.89
N VAL A 11 -5.33 -3.27 -13.68
CA VAL A 11 -6.68 -3.01 -13.18
C VAL A 11 -6.83 -4.04 -12.08
N THR A 12 -6.78 -3.63 -10.82
CA THR A 12 -6.96 -4.54 -9.71
C THR A 12 -8.40 -4.99 -9.80
N SER A 13 -8.58 -6.12 -10.49
CA SER A 13 -9.82 -6.86 -10.67
C SER A 13 -10.56 -6.83 -9.36
N GLU A 14 -11.84 -6.43 -9.36
CA GLU A 14 -12.68 -6.28 -8.16
C GLU A 14 -12.38 -7.36 -7.09
N HIS A 15 -11.54 -7.02 -6.10
CA HIS A 15 -11.06 -7.96 -5.07
C HIS A 15 -11.99 -8.02 -3.85
N ILE A 16 -13.22 -7.49 -3.96
CA ILE A 16 -14.21 -7.65 -2.89
C ILE A 16 -14.76 -9.07 -3.02
N GLY A 17 -14.03 -10.03 -2.46
CA GLY A 17 -14.53 -11.38 -2.28
C GLY A 17 -15.81 -11.38 -1.46
N VAL A 18 -16.64 -12.37 -1.74
CA VAL A 18 -17.95 -12.56 -1.12
C VAL A 18 -17.79 -12.55 0.41
N LYS A 19 -18.65 -11.80 1.11
CA LYS A 19 -18.58 -11.61 2.57
C LYS A 19 -18.60 -12.97 3.28
N GLY A 20 -17.43 -13.44 3.73
CA GLY A 20 -17.26 -14.74 4.39
C GLY A 20 -16.14 -15.61 3.83
N GLU A 21 -15.65 -15.32 2.62
CA GLU A 21 -14.56 -16.07 1.99
C GLU A 21 -13.20 -15.41 2.22
N PRO A 22 -12.12 -16.21 2.37
CA PRO A 22 -10.76 -15.68 2.51
C PRO A 22 -10.28 -15.11 1.17
N ASN A 23 -9.84 -13.85 1.19
CA ASN A 23 -9.24 -13.19 0.03
C ASN A 23 -7.72 -13.40 -0.03
N ILE A 24 -7.15 -13.19 -1.21
CA ILE A 24 -5.70 -13.29 -1.44
C ILE A 24 -5.02 -12.08 -0.80
N SER A 25 -4.06 -12.30 0.09
CA SER A 25 -3.34 -11.21 0.78
C SER A 25 -2.16 -10.66 -0.03
N TYR A 26 -1.62 -11.43 -0.97
CA TYR A 26 -0.52 -11.01 -1.84
C TYR A 26 -1.06 -10.28 -3.09
N ILE A 27 -1.65 -9.11 -2.86
CA ILE A 27 -2.17 -8.22 -3.92
C ILE A 27 -1.41 -6.89 -3.94
N TYR A 28 -1.54 -6.17 -5.06
CA TYR A 28 -0.79 -4.95 -5.42
C TYR A 28 0.74 -5.12 -5.50
N SER A 29 1.37 -4.18 -6.19
CA SER A 29 2.82 -3.99 -6.15
C SER A 29 3.28 -3.61 -4.74
N ARG A 30 4.45 -4.09 -4.34
CA ARG A 30 4.98 -3.99 -2.97
C ARG A 30 4.90 -2.59 -2.36
N TYR A 31 5.31 -1.57 -3.11
CA TYR A 31 5.40 -0.18 -2.64
C TYR A 31 4.04 0.44 -2.27
N TYR A 32 2.94 -0.13 -2.78
CA TYR A 32 1.58 0.35 -2.54
C TYR A 32 0.77 -0.60 -1.68
N ARG A 33 1.39 -1.64 -1.11
CA ARG A 33 0.69 -2.66 -0.33
C ARG A 33 0.35 -2.14 1.06
N ALA A 34 -0.91 -2.31 1.44
CA ALA A 34 -1.39 -1.96 2.78
C ALA A 34 -0.74 -2.85 3.86
N PRO A 35 -0.50 -2.31 5.07
CA PRO A 35 0.19 -3.04 6.15
C PRO A 35 -0.52 -4.35 6.53
N GLU A 36 -1.85 -4.38 6.55
CA GLU A 36 -2.64 -5.58 6.83
C GLU A 36 -2.40 -6.70 5.80
N LEU A 37 -2.14 -6.35 4.55
CA LEU A 37 -1.81 -7.30 3.49
C LEU A 37 -0.38 -7.84 3.64
N ILE A 38 0.55 -7.02 4.16
CA ILE A 38 1.91 -7.47 4.51
C ILE A 38 1.86 -8.51 5.63
N PHE A 39 0.94 -8.35 6.59
CA PHE A 39 0.67 -9.34 7.64
C PHE A 39 -0.12 -10.56 7.15
N GLY A 40 -0.47 -10.63 5.87
CA GLY A 40 -1.17 -11.77 5.31
C GLY A 40 -2.67 -11.81 5.62
N ALA A 41 -3.28 -10.66 5.96
CA ALA A 41 -4.72 -10.61 6.22
C ALA A 41 -5.51 -11.04 4.98
N THR A 42 -6.41 -12.02 5.17
CA THR A 42 -7.32 -12.51 4.12
C THR A 42 -8.72 -11.88 4.24
N LYS A 43 -8.95 -11.14 5.32
CA LYS A 43 -10.18 -10.39 5.59
C LYS A 43 -9.83 -8.91 5.63
N TYR A 44 -9.89 -8.29 4.47
CA TYR A 44 -9.73 -6.84 4.30
C TYR A 44 -10.99 -6.26 3.66
N THR A 45 -11.10 -4.95 3.71
CA THR A 45 -12.20 -4.18 3.13
C THR A 45 -11.65 -3.24 2.07
N THR A 46 -12.50 -2.40 1.48
CA THR A 46 -12.12 -1.33 0.55
C THR A 46 -11.15 -0.29 1.14
N ALA A 47 -10.82 -0.38 2.44
CA ALA A 47 -9.77 0.43 3.07
C ALA A 47 -8.39 0.25 2.40
N ILE A 48 -8.10 -0.94 1.84
CA ILE A 48 -6.84 -1.20 1.11
C ILE A 48 -6.73 -0.35 -0.16
N ASP A 49 -7.85 -0.05 -0.82
CA ASP A 49 -7.88 0.76 -2.04
C ASP A 49 -7.60 2.23 -1.70
N ILE A 50 -8.07 2.69 -0.55
CA ILE A 50 -7.79 4.04 -0.05
C ILE A 50 -6.30 4.18 0.27
N TRP A 51 -5.70 3.16 0.90
CA TRP A 51 -4.26 3.12 1.14
C TRP A 51 -3.46 3.21 -0.16
N PHE A 52 -3.81 2.34 -1.13
CA PHE A 52 -3.18 2.31 -2.45
C PHE A 52 -3.28 3.68 -3.15
N ALA A 53 -4.48 4.27 -3.19
CA ALA A 53 -4.71 5.58 -3.80
C ALA A 53 -3.91 6.69 -3.13
N GLY A 54 -3.77 6.66 -1.79
CA GLY A 54 -2.93 7.58 -1.03
C GLY A 54 -1.46 7.49 -1.44
N CYS A 55 -0.90 6.28 -1.52
CA CYS A 55 0.48 6.07 -1.96
C CYS A 55 0.73 6.57 -3.38
N VAL A 56 -0.21 6.33 -4.32
CA VAL A 56 -0.12 6.84 -5.70
C VAL A 56 -0.16 8.36 -5.73
N LEU A 57 -1.09 8.97 -4.98
CA LEU A 57 -1.22 10.42 -4.92
C LEU A 57 0.07 11.07 -4.41
N VAL A 58 0.63 10.53 -3.34
CA VAL A 58 1.88 11.06 -2.75
C VAL A 58 3.07 10.84 -3.69
N GLU A 59 3.16 9.70 -4.37
CA GLU A 59 4.20 9.48 -5.38
C GLU A 59 4.11 10.48 -6.54
N LEU A 60 2.91 10.82 -6.99
CA LEU A 60 2.71 11.85 -8.01
C LEU A 60 3.17 13.24 -7.53
N LEU A 61 3.01 13.54 -6.24
CA LEU A 61 3.43 14.82 -5.66
C LEU A 61 4.94 14.88 -5.41
N LEU A 62 5.55 13.79 -4.93
CA LEU A 62 6.97 13.72 -4.58
C LEU A 62 7.87 13.34 -5.76
N GLY A 63 7.31 12.73 -6.82
CA GLY A 63 8.05 12.19 -7.96
C GLY A 63 8.87 10.92 -7.65
N GLN A 64 8.71 10.36 -6.45
CA GLN A 64 9.40 9.16 -5.96
C GLN A 64 8.43 8.31 -5.12
N PRO A 65 8.61 6.98 -5.08
CA PRO A 65 7.74 6.10 -4.30
C PRO A 65 7.82 6.45 -2.81
N LEU A 66 6.66 6.56 -2.17
CA LEU A 66 6.54 6.93 -0.76
C LEU A 66 7.24 5.93 0.18
N PHE A 67 7.17 4.64 -0.15
CA PHE A 67 7.72 3.56 0.67
C PHE A 67 8.59 2.63 -0.17
N PRO A 68 9.90 2.89 -0.29
CA PRO A 68 10.81 2.08 -1.08
C PRO A 68 11.33 0.86 -0.30
N GLY A 69 10.48 -0.12 0.00
CA GLY A 69 10.87 -1.34 0.72
C GLY A 69 11.52 -2.44 -0.15
N GLU A 70 12.69 -2.93 0.23
CA GLU A 70 13.38 -4.05 -0.45
C GLU A 70 12.81 -5.44 -0.12
N SER A 71 12.07 -5.55 0.99
CA SER A 71 11.31 -6.74 1.39
C SER A 71 9.95 -6.34 1.98
N GLY A 72 9.09 -7.32 2.27
CA GLY A 72 7.82 -7.03 2.97
C GLY A 72 8.03 -6.46 4.38
N VAL A 73 9.10 -6.88 5.06
CA VAL A 73 9.46 -6.37 6.38
C VAL A 73 10.02 -4.95 6.27
N ASP A 74 10.89 -4.69 5.29
CA ASP A 74 11.42 -3.34 5.08
C ASP A 74 10.31 -2.37 4.69
N GLN A 75 9.36 -2.81 3.86
CA GLN A 75 8.16 -2.04 3.53
C GLN A 75 7.39 -1.62 4.80
N LEU A 76 7.21 -2.55 5.75
CA LEU A 76 6.56 -2.26 7.02
C LEU A 76 7.38 -1.28 7.87
N VAL A 77 8.70 -1.43 7.89
CA VAL A 77 9.60 -0.51 8.61
C VAL A 77 9.50 0.91 8.05
N GLU A 78 9.49 1.08 6.72
CA GLU A 78 9.29 2.39 6.09
C GLU A 78 7.92 3.00 6.43
N ILE A 79 6.85 2.19 6.42
CA ILE A 79 5.51 2.64 6.82
C ILE A 79 5.50 3.13 8.28
N ILE A 80 6.14 2.40 9.20
CA ILE A 80 6.19 2.75 10.62
C ILE A 80 7.02 4.02 10.83
N LYS A 81 8.16 4.16 10.14
CA LYS A 81 9.00 5.37 10.22
C LYS A 81 8.20 6.63 9.89
N GLU A 82 7.45 6.61 8.80
CA GLU A 82 6.69 7.79 8.36
C GLU A 82 5.51 8.09 9.29
N LYS A 83 4.78 7.05 9.73
CA LYS A 83 3.67 7.19 10.70
C LYS A 83 4.13 7.70 12.07
N CYS A 84 5.32 7.29 12.51
CA CYS A 84 5.87 7.67 13.81
C CYS A 84 6.28 9.15 13.86
N VAL A 85 6.54 9.79 12.72
CA VAL A 85 6.91 11.22 12.66
C VAL A 85 5.69 12.13 12.82
N GLU A 86 4.47 11.68 12.49
CA GLU A 86 3.27 12.50 12.68
C GLU A 86 2.81 12.62 14.15
N GLU A 87 3.25 11.75 15.06
CA GLU A 87 2.91 11.85 16.50
C GLU A 87 3.79 12.85 17.29
N ASP A 88 4.81 13.46 16.68
CA ASP A 88 5.65 14.49 17.32
C ASP A 88 5.22 15.93 17.02
N TYR A 89 4.08 16.14 16.35
CA TYR A 89 3.50 17.47 16.08
C TYR A 89 2.21 17.71 16.85
N GLU A 90 2.27 17.60 18.17
CA GLU A 90 1.26 18.18 19.08
C GLU A 90 1.94 19.28 19.92
N ILE A 91 1.80 20.53 19.47
CA ILE A 91 2.05 21.75 20.26
C ILE A 91 0.73 22.17 20.89
#